data_AF-A0A6L3C9B0-F1
#
_entry.id   AF-A0A6L3C9B0-F1
#
_cell.length_a   1.000
_cell.length_b   1.000
_cell.length_c   1.000
_cell.angle_alpha   90.00
_cell.angle_beta   90.00
_cell.angle_gamma   90.00
#
_symmetry.space_group_name_H-M   'P 1'
#
loop_
_entity.id
_entity.type
_entity.pdbx_description
1 polymer ?
#
loop_
_entity_poly.entity_id
_entity_poly.type
_entity_poly.pdbx_seq_one_letter_code
_entity_poly.pdbx_strand_id
1 'polypeptide(L)' 'MKGGQYSEFPSMKAEDLEQGDVVPNYDFRGLYTTVLEDWMGLDGKPIVDGSFEKLPIFAK' A
#
# COMPACT_ATOMS: atom_id res chain seq x y z
N MET A 1 12.44 9.36 -10.36
CA MET A 1 11.71 8.35 -9.57
C MET A 1 11.91 6.98 -10.22
N LYS A 2 12.13 5.93 -9.43
CA LYS A 2 12.17 4.56 -9.96
C LYS A 2 10.75 4.00 -9.86
N GLY A 3 10.14 3.68 -10.99
CA GLY A 3 8.90 2.90 -10.97
C GLY A 3 9.18 1.46 -10.53
N GLY A 4 8.16 0.78 -10.03
CA GLY A 4 8.28 -0.61 -9.62
C GLY A 4 7.26 -0.98 -8.55
N GLN A 5 7.43 -2.19 -8.03
CA GLN A 5 6.65 -2.71 -6.92
C GLN A 5 7.30 -2.33 -5.60
N TYR A 6 6.51 -1.80 -4.67
CA TYR A 6 6.97 -1.33 -3.37
C TYR A 6 6.53 -2.23 -2.20
N SER A 7 5.43 -2.98 -2.36
CA SER A 7 4.95 -3.97 -1.41
C SER A 7 5.48 -5.37 -1.74
N GLU A 8 5.29 -6.31 -0.82
CA GLU A 8 5.53 -7.73 -1.10
C GLU A 8 4.62 -8.24 -2.23
N PHE A 9 5.13 -9.13 -3.09
CA PHE A 9 4.31 -9.74 -4.13
C PHE A 9 3.36 -10.75 -3.49
N PRO A 10 2.06 -10.71 -3.84
CA PRO A 10 1.10 -11.71 -3.36
C PRO A 10 1.56 -13.15 -3.57
N SER A 11 1.10 -14.06 -2.72
CA SER A 11 1.44 -15.49 -2.88
C SER A 11 0.93 -16.02 -4.21
N MET A 12 1.75 -16.85 -4.86
CA MET A 12 1.40 -17.59 -6.09
C MET A 12 1.08 -19.06 -5.81
N LYS A 13 1.08 -19.50 -4.54
CA LYS A 13 0.73 -20.89 -4.20
C LYS A 13 -0.76 -21.08 -4.42
N ALA A 14 -1.14 -22.21 -5.02
CA ALA A 14 -2.54 -22.51 -5.34
C ALA A 14 -3.48 -22.46 -4.13
N GLU A 15 -3.00 -22.79 -2.94
CA GLU A 15 -3.76 -22.76 -1.68
C GLU A 15 -4.04 -21.35 -1.14
N ASP A 16 -3.28 -20.35 -1.59
CA ASP A 16 -3.43 -18.95 -1.18
C ASP A 16 -4.25 -18.12 -2.19
N LEU A 17 -4.68 -18.73 -3.30
CA LEU A 17 -5.44 -18.05 -4.35
C LEU A 17 -6.93 -18.04 -4.05
N GLU A 18 -7.60 -16.92 -4.34
CA GLU A 18 -9.06 -16.83 -4.31
C GLU A 18 -9.59 -16.96 -5.73
N GLN A 19 -10.30 -18.05 -6.02
CA GLN A 19 -10.84 -18.33 -7.37
C GLN A 19 -9.78 -18.35 -8.49
N GLY A 20 -8.52 -18.62 -8.12
CA GLY A 20 -7.38 -18.63 -9.05
C GLY A 20 -6.67 -17.28 -9.18
N ASP A 21 -7.17 -16.23 -8.53
CA ASP A 21 -6.54 -14.92 -8.49
C ASP A 21 -5.65 -14.77 -7.24
N VAL A 22 -4.57 -13.99 -7.39
CA VAL A 22 -3.73 -13.60 -6.26
C VAL A 22 -4.49 -12.65 -5.34
N VAL A 23 -4.36 -12.86 -4.04
CA VAL A 23 -5.05 -12.04 -3.03
C VAL A 23 -4.21 -10.82 -2.66
N PRO A 24 -4.76 -9.59 -2.67
CA PRO A 24 -4.06 -8.41 -2.20
C PRO A 24 -3.59 -8.57 -0.75
N ASN A 25 -2.30 -8.33 -0.52
CA ASN A 25 -1.65 -8.43 0.79
C ASN A 25 -1.31 -7.06 1.40
N TYR A 26 -1.78 -5.98 0.78
CA TYR A 26 -1.51 -4.61 1.21
C TYR A 26 -2.79 -3.78 1.22
N ASP A 27 -2.98 -3.01 2.29
CA ASP A 27 -4.12 -2.09 2.40
C ASP A 27 -3.86 -0.81 1.62
N PHE A 28 -4.66 -0.56 0.59
CA PHE A 28 -4.53 0.61 -0.28
C PHE A 28 -4.60 1.96 0.48
N ARG A 29 -5.20 2.00 1.67
CA ARG A 29 -5.26 3.21 2.49
C ARG A 29 -3.88 3.65 2.95
N GLY A 30 -2.94 2.72 3.13
CA GLY A 30 -1.56 3.07 3.42
C GLY A 30 -0.88 3.84 2.28
N LEU A 31 -1.19 3.50 1.02
CA LEU A 31 -0.70 4.24 -0.15
C LEU A 31 -1.26 5.66 -0.16
N TYR A 32 -2.54 5.82 0.15
CA TYR A 32 -3.16 7.14 0.27
C TYR A 32 -2.52 7.93 1.41
N THR A 33 -2.25 7.31 2.56
CA THR A 33 -1.52 7.96 3.66
C THR A 33 -0.13 8.43 3.20
N THR A 34 0.64 7.61 2.47
CA THR A 34 1.94 8.02 1.92
C THR A 34 1.81 9.25 1.00
N VAL A 35 0.82 9.28 0.11
CA VAL A 35 0.60 10.42 -0.79
C VAL A 35 0.17 11.68 -0.01
N LEU A 36 -0.76 11.53 0.93
CA LEU A 36 -1.31 12.63 1.72
C LEU A 36 -0.26 13.24 2.65
N GLU A 37 0.47 12.41 3.39
CA GLU A 37 1.43 12.88 4.39
C GLU A 37 2.79 13.24 3.76
N ASP A 38 3.39 12.33 3.00
CA ASP A 38 4.79 12.46 2.59
C ASP A 38 4.96 13.31 1.32
N TRP A 39 3.91 13.43 0.48
CA TRP A 39 3.95 14.29 -0.71
C TRP A 39 3.15 15.59 -0.54
N MET A 40 1.93 15.52 0.01
CA MET A 40 1.05 16.69 0.14
C MET A 40 1.18 17.43 1.47
N GLY A 41 1.81 16.83 2.50
CA GLY A 41 1.98 17.45 3.81
C GLY A 41 0.69 17.60 4.62
N LEU A 42 -0.31 16.75 4.38
CA LEU A 42 -1.60 16.75 5.06
C LEU A 42 -1.64 15.70 6.17
N ASP A 43 -2.53 15.86 7.16
CA ASP A 43 -2.85 14.80 8.11
C ASP A 43 -3.75 13.75 7.42
N GLY A 44 -3.19 12.58 7.15
CA GLY A 44 -3.89 11.50 6.45
C GLY A 44 -4.94 10.80 7.31
N LYS A 45 -4.71 10.71 8.62
CA LYS A 45 -5.53 9.93 9.56
C LYS A 45 -7.04 10.22 9.50
N PRO A 46 -7.51 11.49 9.50
CA PRO A 46 -8.93 11.79 9.38
C PRO A 46 -9.51 11.53 7.98
N ILE A 47 -8.68 11.37 6.95
CA ILE A 47 -9.10 11.16 5.55
C ILE A 47 -9.28 9.67 5.25
N VAL A 48 -8.35 8.85 5.72
CA VAL A 48 -8.38 7.38 5.52
C VAL A 48 -9.07 6.64 6.66
N ASP A 49 -9.59 7.37 7.65
CA ASP A 49 -10.28 6.86 8.83
C ASP A 49 -9.43 5.86 9.66
N GLY A 50 -8.18 6.22 9.91
CA GLY A 50 -7.29 5.37 10.70
C GLY A 50 -5.81 5.55 10.41
N SER A 51 -5.01 4.60 10.89
CA SER A 51 -3.57 4.57 10.67
C SER A 51 -3.21 3.28 9.95
N PHE A 52 -2.47 3.41 8.86
CA PHE A 52 -2.15 2.33 7.94
C PHE A 52 -0.66 2.33 7.61
N GLU A 53 -0.13 1.17 7.24
CA GLU A 53 1.28 0.99 6.89
C GLU A 53 1.62 1.80 5.62
N LYS A 54 2.62 2.68 5.73
CA LYS A 54 3.09 3.50 4.61
C LYS A 54 4.13 2.76 3.78
N LEU A 55 4.00 2.83 2.46
CA LEU A 55 5.05 2.37 1.55
C LEU A 55 6.12 3.47 1.38
N PRO A 56 7.41 3.09 1.28
CA PRO A 56 8.52 4.04 1.13
C PRO A 56 8.63 4.55 -0.33
N ILE A 57 7.60 5.23 -0.81
CA ILE A 57 7.53 5.71 -2.21
C ILE A 57 8.34 7.00 -2.39
N PHE A 58 8.25 7.91 -1.41
CA PHE A 58 8.92 9.21 -1.40
C PHE A 58 10.09 9.30 -0.41
N ALA A 59 10.24 8.29 0.46
CA ALA A 59 11.41 8.18 1.34
C ALA A 59 12.69 8.00 0.51
N LYS A 60 13.76 8.68 0.90
CA LYS A 60 15.08 8.59 0.27
C LYS A 60 15.84 7.35 0.73
#